data_AF-A0ABD4TF57-F1
#
_entry.id   AF-A0ABD4TF57-F1
#
_cell.length_a   1.000
_cell.length_b   1.000
_cell.length_c   1.000
_cell.angle_alpha   90.00
_cell.angle_beta   90.00
_cell.angle_gamma   90.00
#
_symmetry.space_group_name_H-M   'P 1'
#
loop_
_entity.id
_entity.type
_entity.pdbx_description
1 polymer ?
#
loop_
_entity_poly.entity_id
_entity_poly.type
_entity_poly.pdbx_seq_one_letter_code
_entity_poly.pdbx_strand_id
1 'polypeptide(L)'
;MTPDRQTTLQNLRRLLPFSIFAGLVGGGLLALLTYIHTWSWGGIACYNHGLFDGIGTYQNLVLGILSLLLAGMLPVALSREGGTRRDSAVLAGGIAGFTAVMVNYLYFQATSVFGHGYAPELSDVLAAIIFPFANHALPLLAIGLAMAALAALGAFVVSLFRERAAGPNEGAAASRLLLCSTAALILVVVVLPPLAAHAMLGAGTIDVNPRTALMTTLVSAERTAPDTIVLTVREVPPASVLDHRKPFSVFMNGVDVSNASACAASGFAATVDPPGGLPVVEGSQAAWTGTGVLNNGTPVDVVAMAHGADGSDLIILNLMV
;
A
#
# COMPACT_ATOMS: atom_id res chain seq x y z
N MET A 1 29.94 25.19 34.04
CA MET A 1 29.43 24.16 33.11
C MET A 1 30.12 22.86 33.46
N THR A 2 29.39 21.78 33.72
CA THR A 2 29.97 20.50 34.15
C THR A 2 30.61 19.77 32.96
N PRO A 3 31.75 19.09 33.15
CA PRO A 3 32.52 18.42 32.08
C PRO A 3 31.68 17.38 31.30
N ASP A 4 30.67 16.75 31.92
CA ASP A 4 29.76 15.81 31.25
C ASP A 4 28.87 16.46 30.17
N ARG A 5 28.55 17.75 30.30
CA ARG A 5 27.68 18.42 29.32
C ARG A 5 28.42 18.73 28.01
N GLN A 6 29.72 19.03 28.10
CA GLN A 6 30.58 19.30 26.95
C GLN A 6 30.90 18.03 26.16
N THR A 7 31.19 16.92 26.86
CA THR A 7 31.45 15.62 26.24
C THR A 7 30.21 15.08 25.53
N THR A 8 29.04 15.21 26.16
CA THR A 8 27.76 14.81 25.55
C THR A 8 27.48 15.59 24.26
N LEU A 9 27.66 16.91 24.27
CA LEU A 9 27.37 17.78 23.13
C LEU A 9 28.35 17.56 21.96
N GLN A 10 29.62 17.26 22.24
CA GLN A 10 30.61 16.87 21.23
C GLN A 10 30.28 15.51 20.60
N ASN A 11 29.91 14.52 21.42
CA ASN A 11 29.48 13.21 20.92
C ASN A 11 28.24 13.32 20.04
N LEU A 12 27.28 14.17 20.42
CA LEU A 12 26.05 14.40 19.67
C LEU A 12 26.35 15.04 18.31
N ARG A 13 27.19 16.09 18.28
CA ARG A 13 27.63 16.73 17.01
C ARG A 13 28.28 15.74 16.04
N ARG A 14 29.00 14.76 16.58
CA ARG A 14 29.72 13.77 15.80
C ARG A 14 28.84 12.65 15.27
N LEU A 15 27.83 12.23 16.04
CA LEU A 15 26.94 11.12 15.70
C LEU A 15 25.73 11.57 14.87
N LEU A 16 25.36 12.85 14.95
CA LEU A 16 24.20 13.40 14.27
C LEU A 16 24.22 13.16 12.74
N PRO A 17 25.32 13.39 12.00
CA PRO A 17 25.32 13.18 10.54
C PRO A 17 25.06 11.72 10.16
N PHE A 18 25.67 10.77 10.89
CA PHE A 18 25.47 9.34 10.65
C PHE A 18 24.05 8.90 11.01
N SER A 19 23.49 9.46 12.08
CA SER A 19 22.12 9.15 12.53
C SER A 19 21.09 9.67 11.53
N ILE A 20 21.25 10.90 11.05
CA ILE A 20 20.37 11.48 10.02
C ILE A 20 20.48 10.70 8.72
N PHE A 21 21.71 10.41 8.26
CA PHE A 21 21.91 9.60 7.05
C PHE A 21 21.25 8.22 7.17
N ALA A 22 21.44 7.55 8.30
CA ALA A 22 20.81 6.27 8.54
C ALA A 22 19.29 6.34 8.61
N GLY A 23 18.75 7.39 9.21
CA GLY A 23 17.32 7.64 9.21
C GLY A 23 16.76 7.92 7.82
N LEU A 24 17.48 8.65 6.97
CA LEU A 24 17.09 8.87 5.57
C LEU A 24 17.06 7.55 4.79
N VAL A 25 18.11 6.73 4.92
CA VAL A 25 18.17 5.40 4.29
C VAL A 25 17.05 4.50 4.80
N GLY A 26 16.83 4.45 6.12
CA GLY A 26 15.79 3.66 6.75
C GLY A 26 14.37 4.10 6.36
N GLY A 27 14.12 5.41 6.33
CA GLY A 27 12.84 5.97 5.90
C GLY A 27 12.56 5.73 4.42
N GLY A 28 13.57 5.90 3.56
CA GLY A 28 13.49 5.55 2.14
C GLY A 28 13.24 4.06 1.92
N LEU A 29 13.88 3.20 2.71
CA LEU A 29 13.62 1.76 2.69
C LEU A 29 12.18 1.44 3.10
N LEU A 30 11.66 2.04 4.17
CA LEU A 30 10.25 1.85 4.58
C LEU A 30 9.26 2.26 3.48
N ALA A 31 9.50 3.40 2.83
CA ALA A 31 8.67 3.87 1.71
C ALA A 31 8.74 2.90 0.52
N LEU A 32 9.95 2.47 0.15
CA LEU A 32 10.18 1.51 -0.93
C LEU A 32 9.51 0.16 -0.63
N LEU A 33 9.65 -0.35 0.58
CA LEU A 33 9.05 -1.62 1.01
C LEU A 33 7.53 -1.54 1.00
N THR A 34 6.96 -0.42 1.44
CA THR A 34 5.51 -0.18 1.35
C THR A 34 5.04 -0.23 -0.10
N TYR A 35 5.75 0.45 -1.00
CA TYR A 35 5.43 0.42 -2.43
C TYR A 35 5.52 -0.98 -3.02
N ILE A 36 6.63 -1.69 -2.78
CA ILE A 36 6.82 -3.07 -3.26
C ILE A 36 5.74 -3.98 -2.68
N HIS A 37 5.41 -3.84 -1.41
CA HIS A 37 4.36 -4.63 -0.77
C HIS A 37 3.01 -4.40 -1.45
N THR A 38 2.59 -3.14 -1.61
CA THR A 38 1.33 -2.80 -2.28
C THR A 38 1.31 -3.33 -3.71
N TRP A 39 2.42 -3.24 -4.45
CA TRP A 39 2.51 -3.78 -5.80
C TRP A 39 2.42 -5.32 -5.84
N SER A 40 3.14 -6.00 -4.94
CA SER A 40 3.23 -7.46 -4.89
C SER A 40 1.91 -8.11 -4.50
N TRP A 41 1.22 -7.51 -3.53
CA TRP A 41 -0.05 -7.98 -3.01
C TRP A 41 -1.25 -7.42 -3.76
N GLY A 42 -1.16 -6.25 -4.39
CA GLY A 42 -2.28 -5.60 -5.05
C GLY A 42 -2.97 -6.49 -6.08
N GLY A 43 -2.19 -7.23 -6.87
CA GLY A 43 -2.73 -8.15 -7.88
C GLY A 43 -3.42 -9.41 -7.33
N ILE A 44 -3.29 -9.73 -6.04
CA ILE A 44 -3.84 -10.95 -5.42
C ILE A 44 -4.74 -10.71 -4.21
N ALA A 45 -4.58 -9.57 -3.54
CA ALA A 45 -5.39 -9.17 -2.39
C ALA A 45 -6.87 -9.10 -2.75
N CYS A 46 -7.20 -8.77 -3.99
CA CYS A 46 -8.56 -8.81 -4.50
C CYS A 46 -9.16 -10.22 -4.31
N TYR A 47 -8.49 -11.29 -4.74
CA TYR A 47 -9.07 -12.65 -4.77
C TYR A 47 -9.51 -13.22 -3.43
N ASN A 48 -8.89 -12.80 -2.32
CA ASN A 48 -9.23 -13.28 -0.99
C ASN A 48 -8.87 -12.23 0.07
N HIS A 49 -9.58 -11.10 0.02
CA HIS A 49 -9.25 -9.88 0.77
C HIS A 49 -9.01 -10.14 2.26
N GLY A 50 -9.85 -10.93 2.93
CA GLY A 50 -9.67 -11.20 4.37
C GLY A 50 -8.38 -11.96 4.70
N LEU A 51 -8.01 -12.95 3.91
CA LEU A 51 -6.80 -13.75 4.15
C LEU A 51 -5.54 -12.94 3.79
N PHE A 52 -5.52 -12.34 2.59
CA PHE A 52 -4.34 -11.67 2.07
C PHE A 52 -4.11 -10.28 2.68
N ASP A 53 -5.16 -9.58 3.13
CA ASP A 53 -5.00 -8.33 3.89
C ASP A 53 -4.39 -8.61 5.27
N GLY A 54 -4.81 -9.69 5.93
CA GLY A 54 -4.21 -10.15 7.17
C GLY A 54 -2.72 -10.50 6.99
N ILE A 55 -2.41 -11.37 6.03
CA ILE A 55 -1.02 -11.78 5.73
C ILE A 55 -0.17 -10.56 5.36
N GLY A 56 -0.67 -9.70 4.48
CA GLY A 56 0.02 -8.48 4.08
C GLY A 56 0.26 -7.54 5.25
N THR A 57 -0.73 -7.34 6.13
CA THR A 57 -0.59 -6.53 7.33
C THR A 57 0.51 -7.06 8.26
N TYR A 58 0.53 -8.37 8.53
CA TYR A 58 1.57 -8.99 9.34
C TYR A 58 2.95 -8.90 8.69
N GLN A 59 3.03 -9.12 7.38
CA GLN A 59 4.29 -8.99 6.64
C GLN A 59 4.81 -7.55 6.69
N ASN A 60 3.97 -6.55 6.45
CA ASN A 60 4.34 -5.13 6.56
C ASN A 60 4.81 -4.76 7.97
N LEU A 61 4.17 -5.30 9.00
CA LEU A 61 4.60 -5.09 10.38
C LEU A 61 6.01 -5.66 10.61
N VAL A 62 6.27 -6.90 10.17
CA VAL A 62 7.59 -7.53 10.29
C VAL A 62 8.65 -6.75 9.50
N LEU A 63 8.34 -6.34 8.28
CA LEU A 63 9.22 -5.53 7.44
C LEU A 63 9.52 -4.17 8.08
N GLY A 64 8.51 -3.53 8.68
CA GLY A 64 8.67 -2.29 9.42
C GLY A 64 9.63 -2.44 10.60
N ILE A 65 9.45 -3.48 11.43
CA ILE A 65 10.32 -3.79 12.56
C ILE A 65 11.76 -4.03 12.09
N LEU A 66 11.97 -4.88 11.09
CA LEU A 66 13.30 -5.21 10.57
C LEU A 66 14.00 -3.98 9.96
N SER A 67 13.26 -3.12 9.26
CA SER A 67 13.79 -1.90 8.65
C SER A 67 14.23 -0.89 9.70
N LEU A 68 13.48 -0.73 10.79
CA LEU A 68 13.84 0.16 11.89
C LEU A 68 15.03 -0.36 12.68
N LEU A 69 15.07 -1.67 12.93
CA LEU A 69 16.24 -2.32 13.50
C LEU A 69 17.47 -2.03 12.63
N LEU A 70 17.38 -2.24 11.32
CA LEU A 70 18.47 -1.96 10.38
C LEU A 70 18.87 -0.47 10.38
N ALA A 71 17.89 0.44 10.36
CA ALA A 71 18.13 1.89 10.44
C ALA A 71 18.88 2.27 11.72
N GLY A 72 18.56 1.63 12.84
CA GLY A 72 19.24 1.80 14.12
C GLY A 72 20.64 1.18 14.19
N MET A 73 20.86 0.05 13.52
CA MET A 73 22.17 -0.60 13.42
C MET A 73 23.17 0.22 12.60
N LEU A 74 22.69 0.88 11.54
CA LEU A 74 23.52 1.59 10.57
C LEU A 74 24.39 2.73 11.14
N PRO A 75 23.91 3.66 12.01
CA PRO A 75 24.76 4.72 12.55
C PRO A 75 25.90 4.16 13.42
N VAL A 76 25.65 3.06 14.14
CA VAL A 76 26.67 2.35 14.92
C VAL A 76 27.64 1.62 13.99
N ALA A 77 27.14 1.02 12.91
CA ALA A 77 28.00 0.36 11.92
C ALA A 77 28.96 1.35 11.24
N LEU A 78 28.45 2.54 10.89
CA LEU A 78 29.18 3.61 10.21
C LEU A 78 30.17 4.35 11.12
N SER A 79 29.94 4.37 12.44
CA SER A 79 30.93 4.90 13.38
C SER A 79 32.14 3.95 13.42
N ARG A 80 33.24 4.38 12.79
CA ARG A 80 34.50 3.61 12.68
C ARG A 80 35.28 3.52 13.98
N GLU A 81 34.96 4.33 14.99
CA GLU A 81 35.68 4.33 16.26
C GLU A 81 35.03 3.38 17.26
N GLY A 82 35.71 2.26 17.50
CA GLY A 82 35.50 1.44 18.70
C GLY A 82 35.72 2.32 19.93
N GLY A 83 34.66 2.58 20.69
CA GLY A 83 34.68 3.51 21.81
C GLY A 83 33.45 4.41 21.94
N THR A 84 32.49 4.31 21.01
CA THR A 84 31.18 4.93 21.24
C THR A 84 30.52 4.25 22.44
N ARG A 85 30.34 4.99 23.54
CA ARG A 85 29.59 4.48 24.70
C ARG A 85 28.22 4.02 24.24
N ARG A 86 27.73 2.94 24.84
CA ARG A 86 26.44 2.32 24.53
C ARG A 86 25.29 3.33 24.53
N ASP A 87 25.28 4.25 25.49
CA ASP A 87 24.26 5.31 25.59
C ASP A 87 24.26 6.22 24.35
N SER A 88 25.44 6.53 23.82
CA SER A 88 25.60 7.32 22.59
C SER A 88 25.11 6.56 21.35
N ALA A 89 25.30 5.23 21.31
CA ALA A 89 24.80 4.37 20.24
C ALA A 89 23.27 4.29 20.26
N VAL A 90 22.68 4.09 21.44
CA VAL A 90 21.22 4.09 21.65
C VAL A 90 20.60 5.42 21.21
N LEU A 91 21.22 6.54 21.59
CA LEU A 91 20.77 7.87 21.17
C LEU A 91 20.86 8.05 19.65
N ALA A 92 21.95 7.63 19.02
CA ALA A 92 22.13 7.68 17.57
C ALA A 92 21.07 6.83 16.83
N GLY A 93 20.79 5.63 17.34
CA GLY A 93 19.72 4.77 16.83
C GLY A 93 18.34 5.40 16.98
N GLY A 94 18.05 6.00 18.14
CA GLY A 94 16.79 6.70 18.38
C GLY A 94 16.57 7.89 17.43
N ILE A 95 17.61 8.70 17.19
CA ILE A 95 17.58 9.79 16.22
C ILE A 95 17.32 9.23 14.81
N ALA A 96 18.03 8.18 14.41
CA ALA A 96 17.83 7.55 13.10
C ALA A 96 16.39 7.03 12.93
N GLY A 97 15.83 6.35 13.94
CA GLY A 97 14.45 5.88 13.92
C GLY A 97 13.43 7.01 13.81
N PHE A 98 13.62 8.09 14.59
CA PHE A 98 12.76 9.27 14.51
C PHE A 98 12.82 9.91 13.13
N THR A 99 14.02 10.09 12.56
CA THR A 99 14.20 10.59 11.19
C THR A 99 13.53 9.68 10.16
N ALA A 100 13.67 8.35 10.28
CA ALA A 100 13.04 7.40 9.37
C ALA A 100 11.51 7.52 9.36
N VAL A 101 10.89 7.69 10.55
CA VAL A 101 9.44 7.91 10.65
C VAL A 101 9.03 9.21 10.00
N MET A 102 9.77 10.30 10.22
CA MET A 102 9.45 11.59 9.59
C MET A 102 9.54 11.52 8.07
N VAL A 103 10.55 10.84 7.52
CA VAL A 103 10.67 10.62 6.07
C VAL A 103 9.50 9.79 5.53
N ASN A 104 9.16 8.69 6.22
CA ASN A 104 8.04 7.84 5.81
C ASN A 104 6.71 8.60 5.87
N TYR A 105 6.52 9.40 6.91
CA TYR A 105 5.35 10.26 7.05
C TYR A 105 5.26 11.31 5.93
N LEU A 106 6.37 11.99 5.62
CA LEU A 106 6.44 12.94 4.51
C LEU A 106 6.14 12.25 3.16
N TYR A 107 6.62 11.02 2.97
CA TYR A 107 6.29 10.22 1.79
C TYR A 107 4.79 9.98 1.68
N PHE A 108 4.13 9.50 2.75
CA PHE A 108 2.67 9.28 2.73
C PHE A 108 1.88 10.56 2.48
N GLN A 109 2.29 11.69 3.05
CA GLN A 109 1.61 12.96 2.78
C GLN A 109 1.87 13.48 1.36
N ALA A 110 3.06 13.24 0.81
CA ALA A 110 3.30 13.56 -0.60
C ALA A 110 2.43 12.68 -1.51
N THR A 111 2.32 11.39 -1.23
CA THR A 111 1.45 10.49 -2.01
C THR A 111 -0.03 10.85 -1.86
N SER A 112 -0.49 11.27 -0.68
CA SER A 112 -1.88 11.68 -0.48
C SER A 112 -2.21 12.96 -1.26
N VAL A 113 -1.30 13.94 -1.32
CA VAL A 113 -1.55 15.19 -2.04
C VAL A 113 -1.37 15.03 -3.55
N PHE A 114 -0.30 14.37 -3.99
CA PHE A 114 0.11 14.33 -5.39
C PHE A 114 -0.31 13.04 -6.12
N GLY A 115 -0.83 12.04 -5.42
CA GLY A 115 -1.12 10.72 -5.99
C GLY A 115 -2.43 10.60 -6.77
N HIS A 116 -3.27 11.64 -6.78
CA HIS A 116 -4.65 11.55 -7.28
C HIS A 116 -4.80 11.89 -8.78
N GLY A 117 -3.71 12.15 -9.49
CA GLY A 117 -3.70 12.37 -10.95
C GLY A 117 -4.22 13.74 -11.42
N TYR A 118 -4.74 14.57 -10.51
CA TYR A 118 -5.06 15.98 -10.75
C TYR A 118 -4.04 16.90 -10.08
N ALA A 119 -3.97 18.16 -10.54
CA ALA A 119 -3.09 19.16 -9.95
C ALA A 119 -3.61 19.51 -8.54
N PRO A 120 -2.81 19.34 -7.48
CA PRO A 120 -3.26 19.59 -6.11
C PRO A 120 -3.52 21.08 -5.89
N GLU A 121 -4.61 21.38 -5.18
CA GLU A 121 -4.93 22.73 -4.78
C GLU A 121 -4.15 23.14 -3.51
N LEU A 122 -4.06 24.44 -3.26
CA LEU A 122 -3.42 24.96 -2.04
C LEU A 122 -4.12 24.46 -0.76
N SER A 123 -5.44 24.27 -0.83
CA SER A 123 -6.28 23.66 0.22
C SER A 123 -5.83 22.23 0.54
N ASP A 124 -5.52 21.42 -0.46
CA ASP A 124 -5.08 20.03 -0.29
C ASP A 124 -3.73 19.95 0.44
N VAL A 125 -2.78 20.80 0.02
CA VAL A 125 -1.45 20.90 0.66
C VAL A 125 -1.58 21.36 2.12
N LEU A 126 -2.39 22.39 2.37
CA LEU A 126 -2.62 22.91 3.72
C LEU A 126 -3.33 21.88 4.60
N ALA A 127 -4.31 21.15 4.08
CA ALA A 127 -5.00 20.09 4.81
C ALA A 127 -4.05 18.96 5.21
N ALA A 128 -3.21 18.49 4.28
CA ALA A 128 -2.22 17.44 4.55
C ALA A 128 -1.18 17.82 5.62
N ILE A 129 -0.87 19.12 5.75
CA ILE A 129 0.02 19.63 6.79
C ILE A 129 -0.72 19.83 8.11
N ILE A 130 -1.82 20.57 8.11
CA ILE A 130 -2.46 21.07 9.34
C ILE A 130 -3.26 19.98 10.05
N PHE A 131 -4.03 19.19 9.31
CA PHE A 131 -4.97 18.22 9.87
C PHE A 131 -4.31 17.19 10.79
N PRO A 132 -3.14 16.62 10.45
CA PRO A 132 -2.47 15.65 11.31
C PRO A 132 -1.86 16.27 12.57
N PHE A 133 -1.35 17.51 12.51
CA PHE A 133 -0.84 18.18 13.70
C PHE A 133 -1.98 18.62 14.63
N ALA A 134 -3.12 19.05 14.08
CA ALA A 134 -4.28 19.45 14.88
C ALA A 134 -4.95 18.25 15.57
N ASN A 135 -5.06 17.11 14.88
CA ASN A 135 -5.88 15.98 15.34
C ASN A 135 -5.07 14.76 15.82
N HIS A 136 -3.81 14.63 15.39
CA HIS A 136 -3.01 13.42 15.58
C HIS A 136 -1.60 13.68 16.12
N ALA A 137 -1.27 14.89 16.60
CA ALA A 137 0.07 15.18 17.13
C ALA A 137 0.51 14.22 18.26
N LEU A 138 -0.37 13.90 19.22
CA LEU A 138 -0.07 12.97 20.30
C LEU A 138 0.09 11.51 19.80
N PRO A 139 -0.83 10.95 19.00
CA PRO A 139 -0.62 9.66 18.35
C PRO A 139 0.65 9.58 17.51
N LEU A 140 0.94 10.61 16.70
CA LEU A 140 2.15 10.67 15.87
C LEU A 140 3.41 10.70 16.72
N LEU A 141 3.40 11.43 17.84
CA LEU A 141 4.52 11.42 18.79
C LEU A 141 4.70 10.03 19.41
N ALA A 142 3.61 9.39 19.85
CA ALA A 142 3.67 8.04 20.44
C ALA A 142 4.23 7.01 19.44
N ILE A 143 3.76 7.04 18.19
CA ILE A 143 4.27 6.20 17.10
C ILE A 143 5.75 6.52 16.86
N GLY A 144 6.10 7.80 16.74
CA GLY A 144 7.49 8.23 16.55
C GLY A 144 8.43 7.73 17.65
N LEU A 145 7.99 7.76 18.91
CA LEU A 145 8.76 7.25 20.05
C LEU A 145 8.90 5.73 20.04
N ALA A 146 7.83 4.99 19.73
CA ALA A 146 7.88 3.53 19.64
C ALA A 146 8.87 3.06 18.54
N MET A 147 8.85 3.74 17.40
CA MET A 147 9.72 3.45 16.26
C MET A 147 11.17 3.87 16.55
N ALA A 148 11.38 5.00 17.24
CA ALA A 148 12.69 5.39 17.74
C ALA A 148 13.25 4.37 18.74
N ALA A 149 12.40 3.80 19.60
CA ALA A 149 12.81 2.75 20.54
C ALA A 149 13.24 1.46 19.81
N LEU A 150 12.53 1.06 18.74
CA LEU A 150 12.92 -0.06 17.88
C LEU A 150 14.27 0.17 17.22
N ALA A 151 14.53 1.35 16.67
CA ALA A 151 15.84 1.68 16.10
C ALA A 151 16.94 1.74 17.18
N ALA A 152 16.64 2.30 18.34
CA ALA A 152 17.55 2.31 19.48
C ALA A 152 17.91 0.88 19.93
N LEU A 153 16.98 -0.07 19.87
CA LEU A 153 17.23 -1.49 20.12
C LEU A 153 18.19 -2.09 19.09
N GLY A 154 18.02 -1.78 17.80
CA GLY A 154 18.97 -2.21 16.75
C GLY A 154 20.39 -1.70 17.01
N ALA A 155 20.52 -0.42 17.39
CA ALA A 155 21.80 0.19 17.76
C ALA A 155 22.43 -0.49 18.99
N PHE A 156 21.61 -0.77 20.00
CA PHE A 156 22.02 -1.47 21.23
C PHE A 156 22.59 -2.86 20.92
N VAL A 157 21.91 -3.65 20.09
CA VAL A 157 22.36 -5.00 19.73
C VAL A 157 23.74 -4.96 19.08
N VAL A 158 23.96 -4.07 18.10
CA VAL A 158 25.28 -3.95 17.45
C VAL A 158 26.36 -3.47 18.43
N SER A 159 26.04 -2.52 19.32
CA SER A 159 26.96 -2.06 20.37
C SER A 159 27.37 -3.22 21.29
N LEU A 160 26.41 -4.03 21.73
CA LEU A 160 26.65 -5.19 22.61
C LEU A 160 27.60 -6.21 21.96
N PHE A 161 27.41 -6.52 20.68
CA PHE A 161 28.28 -7.45 19.96
C PHE A 161 29.69 -6.88 19.72
N ARG A 162 29.80 -5.58 19.43
CA ARG A 162 31.11 -4.91 19.29
C ARG A 162 31.88 -4.88 20.60
N GLU A 163 31.21 -4.63 21.72
CA GLU A 163 31.82 -4.63 23.06
C GLU A 163 32.35 -6.01 23.47
N ARG A 164 31.73 -7.09 22.98
CA ARG A 164 32.14 -8.48 23.28
C ARG A 164 33.21 -9.04 22.35
N ALA A 165 33.55 -8.36 21.25
CA ALA A 165 34.53 -8.84 20.30
C ALA A 165 35.96 -8.76 20.87
N ALA A 166 36.83 -9.71 20.50
CA ALA A 166 38.21 -9.72 21.02
C ALA A 166 39.07 -8.59 20.45
N GLY A 167 38.63 -7.97 19.35
CA GLY A 167 39.26 -6.78 18.79
C GLY A 167 38.38 -6.00 17.81
N PRO A 168 38.85 -4.81 17.37
CA PRO A 168 38.08 -3.91 16.50
C PRO A 168 37.64 -4.55 15.16
N ASN A 169 38.50 -5.40 14.59
CA ASN A 169 38.22 -6.08 13.32
C ASN A 169 37.11 -7.14 13.47
N GLU A 170 37.11 -7.89 14.57
CA GLU A 170 36.05 -8.86 14.87
C GLU A 170 34.71 -8.16 15.15
N GLY A 171 34.73 -7.04 15.88
CA GLY A 171 33.53 -6.24 16.14
C GLY A 171 32.95 -5.64 14.86
N ALA A 172 33.79 -5.20 13.93
CA ALA A 172 33.37 -4.76 12.61
C ALA A 172 32.78 -5.91 11.77
N ALA A 173 33.39 -7.10 11.81
CA ALA A 173 32.88 -8.28 11.12
C ALA A 173 31.52 -8.73 11.67
N ALA A 174 31.36 -8.81 12.99
CA ALA A 174 30.10 -9.15 13.65
C ALA A 174 28.98 -8.13 13.33
N SER A 175 29.31 -6.84 13.34
CA SER A 175 28.39 -5.77 12.93
C SER A 175 27.95 -5.96 11.47
N ARG A 176 28.87 -6.17 10.54
CA ARG A 176 28.52 -6.41 9.12
C ARG A 176 27.64 -7.65 8.97
N LEU A 177 27.96 -8.74 9.66
CA LEU A 177 27.18 -9.96 9.63
C LEU A 177 25.73 -9.70 10.08
N LEU A 178 25.53 -8.97 11.18
CA LEU A 178 24.18 -8.62 11.67
C LEU A 178 23.42 -7.74 10.69
N LEU A 179 24.06 -6.72 10.12
CA LEU A 179 23.43 -5.87 9.11
C LEU A 179 23.05 -6.66 7.86
N CYS A 180 23.97 -7.45 7.32
CA CYS A 180 23.74 -8.27 6.13
C CYS A 180 22.66 -9.34 6.38
N SER A 181 22.64 -9.96 7.55
CA SER A 181 21.62 -10.94 7.92
C SER A 181 20.24 -10.30 8.04
N THR A 182 20.16 -9.10 8.63
CA THR A 182 18.90 -8.35 8.73
C THR A 182 18.41 -7.92 7.35
N ALA A 183 19.29 -7.42 6.48
CA ALA A 183 18.95 -7.08 5.11
C ALA A 183 18.51 -8.31 4.29
N ALA A 184 19.17 -9.45 4.47
CA ALA A 184 18.78 -10.71 3.84
C ALA A 184 17.39 -11.18 4.31
N LEU A 185 17.08 -11.07 5.60
CA LEU A 185 15.76 -11.37 6.14
C LEU A 185 14.69 -10.46 5.54
N ILE A 186 14.97 -9.16 5.40
CA ILE A 186 14.06 -8.22 4.72
C ILE A 186 13.79 -8.71 3.29
N LEU A 187 14.83 -9.01 2.50
CA LEU A 187 14.66 -9.50 1.13
C LEU A 187 13.81 -10.78 1.06
N VAL A 188 14.08 -11.73 1.96
CA VAL A 188 13.33 -12.99 2.06
C VAL A 188 11.85 -12.72 2.38
N VAL A 189 11.58 -11.89 3.39
CA VAL A 189 10.22 -11.57 3.83
C VAL A 189 9.48 -10.75 2.78
N VAL A 190 10.14 -9.89 2.01
CA VAL A 190 9.50 -9.14 0.92
C VAL A 190 9.09 -10.05 -0.22
N VAL A 191 9.95 -11.01 -0.60
CA VAL A 191 9.82 -11.75 -1.86
C VAL A 191 9.08 -13.07 -1.69
N LEU A 192 9.43 -13.88 -0.69
CA LEU A 192 8.91 -15.25 -0.60
C LEU A 192 7.39 -15.31 -0.34
N PRO A 193 6.81 -14.53 0.59
CA PRO A 193 5.38 -14.63 0.87
C PRO A 193 4.50 -14.27 -0.35
N PRO A 194 4.73 -13.16 -1.08
CA PRO A 194 3.97 -12.88 -2.28
C PRO A 194 4.19 -13.94 -3.36
N LEU A 195 5.42 -14.38 -3.59
CA LEU A 195 5.73 -15.38 -4.62
C LEU A 195 5.05 -16.73 -4.33
N ALA A 196 5.04 -17.16 -3.07
CA ALA A 196 4.32 -18.35 -2.64
C ALA A 196 2.81 -18.18 -2.84
N ALA A 197 2.24 -17.03 -2.49
CA ALA A 197 0.81 -16.75 -2.69
C ALA A 197 0.43 -16.79 -4.17
N HIS A 198 1.20 -16.14 -5.05
CA HIS A 198 1.00 -16.19 -6.50
C HIS A 198 1.09 -17.62 -7.05
N ALA A 199 2.10 -18.40 -6.62
CA ALA A 199 2.25 -19.79 -7.05
C ALA A 199 1.10 -20.69 -6.57
N MET A 200 0.65 -20.51 -5.32
CA MET A 200 -0.47 -21.28 -4.75
C MET A 200 -1.81 -20.93 -5.40
N LEU A 201 -2.02 -19.66 -5.76
CA LEU A 201 -3.18 -19.24 -6.56
C LEU A 201 -3.12 -19.82 -7.97
N GLY A 202 -1.96 -19.74 -8.65
CA GLY A 202 -1.77 -20.30 -9.99
C GLY A 202 -1.91 -21.83 -10.03
N ALA A 203 -1.57 -22.52 -8.94
CA ALA A 203 -1.75 -23.96 -8.79
C ALA A 203 -3.17 -24.39 -8.38
N GLY A 204 -4.06 -23.43 -8.06
CA GLY A 204 -5.41 -23.72 -7.56
C GLY A 204 -5.44 -24.29 -6.14
N THR A 205 -4.36 -24.14 -5.37
CA THR A 205 -4.26 -24.61 -3.98
C THR A 205 -5.00 -23.69 -3.00
N ILE A 206 -5.10 -22.40 -3.35
CA ILE A 206 -5.91 -21.42 -2.62
C ILE A 206 -7.14 -21.15 -3.46
N ASP A 207 -8.32 -21.46 -2.90
CA ASP A 207 -9.58 -21.11 -3.53
C ASP A 207 -9.71 -19.59 -3.61
N VAL A 208 -10.05 -19.12 -4.81
CA VAL A 208 -10.45 -17.72 -5.02
C VAL A 208 -11.81 -17.55 -4.37
N ASN A 209 -11.97 -16.51 -3.55
CA ASN A 209 -13.27 -16.11 -3.05
C ASN A 209 -13.85 -15.06 -4.01
N PRO A 210 -14.69 -15.47 -4.99
CA PRO A 210 -15.20 -14.56 -6.02
C PRO A 210 -15.99 -13.40 -5.43
N ARG A 211 -16.59 -13.58 -4.23
CA ARG A 211 -17.35 -12.56 -3.53
C ARG A 211 -16.49 -11.39 -3.03
N THR A 212 -15.19 -11.60 -2.82
CA THR A 212 -14.24 -10.58 -2.32
C THR A 212 -13.34 -10.04 -3.44
N ALA A 213 -13.07 -10.85 -4.47
CA ALA A 213 -12.34 -10.50 -5.70
C ALA A 213 -12.88 -9.31 -6.48
N LEU A 214 -14.19 -9.04 -6.35
CA LEU A 214 -14.90 -8.17 -7.29
C LEU A 214 -15.45 -6.89 -6.64
N MET A 215 -15.13 -6.61 -5.37
CA MET A 215 -15.51 -5.31 -4.75
C MET A 215 -14.62 -4.13 -5.18
N THR A 216 -13.57 -4.38 -5.97
CA THR A 216 -12.68 -3.33 -6.50
C THR A 216 -13.04 -3.04 -7.96
N THR A 217 -13.67 -1.87 -8.19
CA THR A 217 -13.75 -1.10 -9.46
C THR A 217 -13.50 -1.83 -10.79
N LEU A 218 -14.13 -2.99 -11.03
CA LEU A 218 -14.04 -3.67 -12.33
C LEU A 218 -14.68 -2.86 -13.43
N VAL A 219 -15.80 -2.24 -13.09
CA VAL A 219 -16.58 -1.40 -13.98
C VAL A 219 -16.80 -0.07 -13.27
N SER A 220 -16.56 1.04 -13.96
CA SER A 220 -17.02 2.35 -13.52
C SER A 220 -18.18 2.81 -14.38
N ALA A 221 -19.17 3.47 -13.76
CA ALA A 221 -20.22 4.15 -14.47
C ALA A 221 -19.99 5.66 -14.44
N GLU A 222 -20.19 6.31 -15.58
CA GLU A 222 -20.12 7.75 -15.71
C GLU A 222 -21.27 8.27 -16.56
N ARG A 223 -21.87 9.38 -16.15
CA ARG A 223 -22.84 10.11 -16.94
C ARG A 223 -22.11 11.10 -17.84
N THR A 224 -21.98 10.76 -19.12
CA THR A 224 -21.24 11.57 -20.10
C THR A 224 -22.12 12.62 -20.79
N ALA A 225 -23.43 12.44 -20.77
CA ALA A 225 -24.43 13.39 -21.25
C ALA A 225 -25.72 13.30 -20.41
N PRO A 226 -26.65 14.26 -20.52
CA PRO A 226 -27.90 14.22 -19.76
C PRO A 226 -28.71 12.94 -19.97
N ASP A 227 -28.64 12.35 -21.16
CA ASP A 227 -29.34 11.15 -21.59
C ASP A 227 -28.40 9.97 -21.88
N THR A 228 -27.16 9.99 -21.36
CA THR A 228 -26.16 8.94 -21.62
C THR A 228 -25.44 8.52 -20.35
N ILE A 229 -25.38 7.21 -20.12
CA ILE A 229 -24.53 6.57 -19.12
C ILE A 229 -23.55 5.64 -19.84
N VAL A 230 -22.27 5.78 -19.53
CA VAL A 230 -21.19 4.93 -20.05
C VAL A 230 -20.63 4.07 -18.93
N LEU A 231 -20.60 2.77 -19.16
CA LEU A 231 -19.86 1.82 -18.33
C LEU A 231 -18.50 1.55 -18.97
N THR A 232 -17.44 1.59 -18.17
CA THR A 232 -16.06 1.30 -18.60
C THR A 232 -15.47 0.22 -17.73
N VAL A 233 -14.91 -0.82 -18.34
CA VAL A 233 -14.15 -1.86 -17.64
C VAL A 233 -12.75 -1.33 -17.33
N ARG A 234 -12.40 -1.20 -16.06
CA ARG A 234 -11.08 -0.69 -15.64
C ARG A 234 -10.07 -1.80 -15.41
N GLU A 235 -10.53 -2.93 -14.91
CA GLU A 235 -9.68 -4.07 -14.59
C GLU A 235 -10.48 -5.34 -14.84
N VAL A 236 -9.82 -6.38 -15.37
CA VAL A 236 -10.44 -7.68 -15.65
C VAL A 236 -9.70 -8.76 -14.86
N PRO A 237 -10.39 -9.58 -14.05
CA PRO A 237 -9.76 -10.66 -13.32
C PRO A 237 -9.31 -11.77 -14.28
N PRO A 238 -8.42 -12.67 -13.84
CA PRO A 238 -7.96 -13.80 -14.62
C PRO A 238 -9.11 -14.68 -15.12
N ALA A 239 -8.87 -15.37 -16.24
CA ALA A 239 -9.79 -16.34 -16.84
C ALA A 239 -10.15 -17.54 -15.96
N SER A 240 -9.40 -17.77 -14.89
CA SER A 240 -9.75 -18.76 -13.87
C SER A 240 -10.93 -18.32 -12.99
N VAL A 241 -11.30 -17.03 -12.99
CA VAL A 241 -12.31 -16.45 -12.10
C VAL A 241 -13.56 -16.04 -12.87
N LEU A 242 -13.42 -15.40 -14.03
CA LEU A 242 -14.53 -14.95 -14.87
C LEU A 242 -14.65 -15.74 -16.18
N ASP A 243 -15.90 -15.95 -16.62
CA ASP A 243 -16.20 -16.42 -17.96
C ASP A 243 -16.10 -15.27 -18.97
N HIS A 244 -14.90 -15.08 -19.54
CA HIS A 244 -14.63 -14.06 -20.56
C HIS A 244 -15.46 -14.20 -21.84
N ARG A 245 -16.20 -15.29 -22.00
CA ARG A 245 -17.05 -15.52 -23.18
C ARG A 245 -18.42 -14.87 -23.03
N LYS A 246 -18.80 -14.44 -21.82
CA LYS A 246 -20.07 -13.78 -21.56
C LYS A 246 -19.85 -12.31 -21.25
N PRO A 247 -20.55 -11.37 -21.91
CA PRO A 247 -20.54 -9.97 -21.52
C PRO A 247 -21.11 -9.78 -20.11
N PHE A 248 -20.85 -8.64 -19.48
CA PHE A 248 -21.44 -8.32 -18.19
C PHE A 248 -22.96 -8.20 -18.30
N SER A 249 -23.67 -8.66 -17.27
CA SER A 249 -25.09 -8.37 -17.12
C SER A 249 -25.26 -6.99 -16.49
N VAL A 250 -26.13 -6.15 -17.05
CA VAL A 250 -26.34 -4.78 -16.59
C VAL A 250 -27.82 -4.56 -16.32
N PHE A 251 -28.12 -4.05 -15.13
CA PHE A 251 -29.45 -3.69 -14.69
C PHE A 251 -29.49 -2.20 -14.39
N MET A 252 -30.52 -1.52 -14.90
CA MET A 252 -30.79 -0.12 -14.60
C MET A 252 -32.18 0.00 -13.97
N ASN A 253 -32.25 0.55 -12.77
CA ASN A 253 -33.47 0.57 -11.94
C ASN A 253 -34.10 -0.83 -11.76
N GLY A 254 -33.25 -1.85 -11.62
CA GLY A 254 -33.66 -3.25 -11.50
C GLY A 254 -34.12 -3.92 -12.81
N VAL A 255 -34.04 -3.24 -13.95
CA VAL A 255 -34.44 -3.76 -15.27
C VAL A 255 -33.23 -4.24 -16.05
N ASP A 256 -33.30 -5.44 -16.64
CA ASP A 256 -32.23 -5.98 -17.48
C ASP A 256 -32.08 -5.16 -18.78
N VAL A 257 -30.89 -4.59 -18.95
CA VAL A 257 -30.45 -3.80 -20.10
C VAL A 257 -29.07 -4.26 -20.58
N SER A 258 -28.70 -5.51 -20.30
CA SER A 258 -27.35 -6.06 -20.54
C SER A 258 -26.85 -5.90 -21.99
N ASN A 259 -27.77 -5.89 -22.95
CA ASN A 259 -27.47 -5.70 -24.37
C ASN A 259 -28.70 -5.09 -25.09
N ALA A 260 -28.57 -4.78 -26.38
CA ALA A 260 -29.66 -4.16 -27.16
C ALA A 260 -30.95 -5.01 -27.19
N SER A 261 -30.83 -6.34 -27.22
CA SER A 261 -31.98 -7.24 -27.19
C SER A 261 -32.68 -7.25 -25.84
N ALA A 262 -31.91 -7.26 -24.74
CA ALA A 262 -32.45 -7.21 -23.38
C ALA A 262 -33.16 -5.88 -23.13
N CYS A 263 -32.54 -4.77 -23.54
CA CYS A 263 -33.10 -3.43 -23.43
C CYS A 263 -34.42 -3.28 -24.22
N ALA A 264 -34.47 -3.83 -25.43
CA ALA A 264 -35.69 -3.84 -26.24
C ALA A 264 -36.79 -4.73 -25.64
N ALA A 265 -36.44 -5.91 -25.12
CA ALA A 265 -37.39 -6.85 -24.53
C ALA A 265 -37.98 -6.33 -23.21
N SER A 266 -37.20 -5.58 -22.43
CA SER A 266 -37.64 -4.99 -21.18
C SER A 266 -38.45 -3.71 -21.35
N GLY A 267 -38.51 -3.15 -22.56
CA GLY A 267 -39.14 -1.87 -22.83
C GLY A 267 -38.41 -0.68 -22.22
N PHE A 268 -37.15 -0.88 -21.79
CA PHE A 268 -36.33 0.19 -21.25
C PHE A 268 -35.96 1.15 -22.38
N ALA A 269 -36.30 2.43 -22.21
CA ALA A 269 -36.22 3.43 -23.27
C ALA A 269 -34.78 3.97 -23.47
N ALA A 270 -33.85 3.07 -23.79
CA ALA A 270 -32.48 3.40 -24.16
C ALA A 270 -32.00 2.49 -25.31
N THR A 271 -30.97 2.93 -26.01
CA THR A 271 -30.20 2.12 -26.95
C THR A 271 -28.84 1.76 -26.35
N VAL A 272 -28.32 0.57 -26.67
CA VAL A 272 -27.05 0.07 -26.17
C VAL A 272 -26.02 0.03 -27.29
N ASP A 273 -24.85 0.65 -27.08
CA ASP A 273 -23.72 0.62 -28.01
C ASP A 273 -22.42 0.22 -27.25
N PRO A 274 -21.74 -0.88 -27.62
CA PRO A 274 -22.06 -1.79 -28.72
C PRO A 274 -23.32 -2.63 -28.45
N PRO A 275 -24.02 -3.12 -29.50
CA PRO A 275 -25.28 -3.86 -29.34
C PRO A 275 -25.16 -5.14 -28.50
N GLY A 276 -23.95 -5.71 -28.41
CA GLY A 276 -23.64 -6.89 -27.60
C GLY A 276 -23.49 -6.62 -26.10
N GLY A 277 -23.55 -5.36 -25.66
CA GLY A 277 -23.36 -4.97 -24.26
C GLY A 277 -21.89 -4.74 -23.91
N LEU A 278 -21.60 -4.70 -22.60
CA LEU A 278 -20.26 -4.47 -22.08
C LEU A 278 -19.44 -5.77 -22.11
N PRO A 279 -18.39 -5.90 -22.94
CA PRO A 279 -17.58 -7.11 -22.99
C PRO A 279 -16.64 -7.18 -21.78
N VAL A 280 -16.19 -8.40 -21.43
CA VAL A 280 -15.22 -8.61 -20.35
C VAL A 280 -13.80 -8.42 -20.90
N VAL A 281 -13.49 -7.18 -21.29
CA VAL A 281 -12.18 -6.79 -21.83
C VAL A 281 -11.75 -5.48 -21.18
N GLU A 282 -10.51 -5.42 -20.69
CA GLU A 282 -9.97 -4.23 -20.04
C GLU A 282 -10.00 -3.04 -21.00
N GLY A 283 -10.46 -1.87 -20.52
CA GLY A 283 -10.62 -0.65 -21.30
C GLY A 283 -11.83 -0.65 -22.23
N SER A 284 -12.62 -1.72 -22.28
CA SER A 284 -13.84 -1.74 -23.08
C SER A 284 -14.95 -0.89 -22.45
N GLN A 285 -15.86 -0.42 -23.30
CA GLN A 285 -16.92 0.48 -22.93
C GLN A 285 -18.24 0.07 -23.57
N ALA A 286 -19.33 0.37 -22.87
CA ALA A 286 -20.68 0.32 -23.41
C ALA A 286 -21.48 1.54 -22.93
N ALA A 287 -22.26 2.13 -23.83
CA ALA A 287 -23.08 3.29 -23.59
C ALA A 287 -24.56 2.93 -23.68
N TRP A 288 -25.33 3.44 -22.72
CA TRP A 288 -26.79 3.44 -22.74
C TRP A 288 -27.24 4.87 -22.98
N THR A 289 -27.98 5.09 -24.06
CA THR A 289 -28.43 6.43 -24.49
C THR A 289 -29.95 6.44 -24.65
N GLY A 290 -30.64 7.38 -24.00
CA GLY A 290 -32.08 7.59 -24.19
C GLY A 290 -32.81 8.07 -22.93
N THR A 291 -34.14 8.11 -23.02
CA THR A 291 -35.00 8.63 -21.96
C THR A 291 -35.01 7.78 -20.69
N GLY A 292 -34.71 6.48 -20.80
CA GLY A 292 -34.59 5.56 -19.67
C GLY A 292 -33.42 5.89 -18.73
N VAL A 293 -32.41 6.62 -19.22
CA VAL A 293 -31.25 7.05 -18.45
C VAL A 293 -31.18 8.57 -18.28
N LEU A 294 -32.24 9.31 -18.64
CA LEU A 294 -32.25 10.77 -18.61
C LEU A 294 -32.11 11.31 -17.18
N ASN A 295 -31.22 12.29 -17.00
CA ASN A 295 -31.10 13.04 -15.76
C ASN A 295 -32.27 14.02 -15.61
N ASN A 296 -33.35 13.56 -14.98
CA ASN A 296 -34.54 14.33 -14.66
C ASN A 296 -34.60 14.74 -13.17
N GLY A 297 -33.46 14.66 -12.45
CA GLY A 297 -33.39 14.87 -11.00
C GLY A 297 -33.60 13.60 -10.17
N THR A 298 -33.88 12.45 -10.79
CA THR A 298 -33.86 11.14 -10.13
C THR A 298 -32.59 10.38 -10.56
N PRO A 299 -31.75 9.93 -9.61
CA PRO A 299 -30.59 9.10 -9.94
C PRO A 299 -31.03 7.78 -10.59
N VAL A 300 -30.22 7.28 -11.51
CA VAL A 300 -30.40 5.95 -12.11
C VAL A 300 -29.62 4.95 -11.28
N ASP A 301 -30.30 3.95 -10.73
CA ASP A 301 -29.64 2.83 -10.05
C ASP A 301 -28.99 1.93 -11.10
N VAL A 302 -27.67 1.77 -11.06
CA VAL A 302 -26.91 0.97 -12.02
C VAL A 302 -26.23 -0.19 -11.30
N VAL A 303 -26.62 -1.40 -11.69
CA VAL A 303 -26.04 -2.64 -11.19
C VAL A 303 -25.38 -3.37 -12.35
N ALA A 304 -24.09 -3.68 -12.23
CA ALA A 304 -23.39 -4.55 -13.17
C ALA A 304 -23.03 -5.85 -12.48
N MET A 305 -23.17 -6.97 -13.19
CA MET A 305 -22.87 -8.31 -12.71
C MET A 305 -21.91 -9.02 -13.67
N ALA A 306 -20.93 -9.72 -13.10
CA ALA A 306 -20.01 -10.59 -13.81
C ALA A 306 -20.42 -12.06 -13.68
N HIS A 307 -20.10 -12.85 -14.69
CA HIS A 307 -20.33 -14.29 -14.69
C HIS A 307 -19.05 -15.01 -14.29
N GLY A 308 -19.10 -15.73 -13.17
CA GLY A 308 -18.02 -16.59 -12.71
C GLY A 308 -17.79 -17.78 -13.64
N ALA A 309 -16.54 -18.24 -13.75
CA ALA A 309 -16.20 -19.44 -14.51
C ALA A 309 -16.86 -20.72 -13.94
N ASP A 310 -17.29 -20.66 -12.67
CA ASP A 310 -18.06 -21.69 -11.96
C ASP A 310 -19.58 -21.62 -12.21
N GLY A 311 -20.05 -20.64 -12.99
CA GLY A 311 -21.45 -20.40 -13.27
C GLY A 311 -22.19 -19.55 -12.24
N SER A 312 -21.49 -18.96 -11.28
CA SER A 312 -22.06 -17.98 -10.34
C SER A 312 -22.26 -16.60 -10.98
N ASP A 313 -23.27 -15.84 -10.54
CA ASP A 313 -23.45 -14.44 -10.93
C ASP A 313 -23.10 -13.52 -9.76
N LEU A 314 -22.30 -12.49 -10.03
CA LEU A 314 -21.65 -11.68 -9.00
C LEU A 314 -21.87 -10.20 -9.27
N ILE A 315 -22.43 -9.46 -8.31
CA ILE A 315 -22.58 -8.00 -8.39
C ILE A 315 -21.20 -7.34 -8.26
N ILE A 316 -20.79 -6.59 -9.27
CA ILE A 316 -19.49 -5.91 -9.37
C ILE A 316 -19.59 -4.39 -9.39
N LEU A 317 -20.81 -3.88 -9.56
CA LEU A 317 -21.15 -2.47 -9.47
C LEU A 317 -22.56 -2.35 -8.89
N ASN A 318 -22.75 -1.44 -7.95
CA ASN A 318 -24.07 -1.02 -7.47
C ASN A 318 -23.96 0.42 -6.99
N LEU A 319 -24.44 1.37 -7.80
CA LEU A 319 -24.36 2.79 -7.48
C LEU A 319 -25.45 3.59 -8.20
N MET A 320 -25.71 4.78 -7.68
CA MET A 320 -26.67 5.73 -8.26
C MET A 320 -25.92 6.78 -9.12
N VAL A 321 -26.34 6.94 -10.38
CA VAL A 321 -25.74 7.81 -11.42
C VAL A 321 -26.66 8.94 -11.86
#